data_AF-A0AA39H0W5-F1
#
_entry.id   AF-A0AA39H0W5-F1
#
_cell.length_a   1.000
_cell.length_b   1.000
_cell.length_c   1.000
_cell.angle_alpha   90.00
_cell.angle_beta   90.00
_cell.angle_gamma   90.00
#
_symmetry.space_group_name_H-M   'P 1'
#
loop_
_entity.id
_entity.type
_entity.pdbx_description
1 polymer ?
#
loop_
_entity_poly.entity_id
_entity_poly.type
_entity_poly.pdbx_seq_one_letter_code
_entity_poly.pdbx_strand_id
1 'polypeptide(L)'
;MVDKMSRYFCLAIFIATSVLASTERRMNGELYENLKVSINSYKGVYDGPDEHDSGVVFNTQRIVQRRELRKKPRCYNDGVFKDGKCLCVYPFTGASCQDYACVNGLSTGSRYDPHSLFFNKKCICNPDWDGELCDEPIADQCNDRGHYENGHCSCHGFYFGPECQYVNKCEFGSLKHGRCICNKGWEGDYCDRIVCQNGYAEIKNGSQFCMCPMKYKGLHCDQCLQKGPKIKPYPACTVDIIPASARSTREHTNTQIYARVVIISVAGLFLMGLVVLMYMLRWRRERHSSEQSALPERQEMILQTEDIEIEGRQSEKNRTANVAV
;
A
#
# COMPACT_ATOMS: atom_id res chain seq x y z
N MET A 1 -43.62 17.73 1.68
CA MET A 1 -42.66 18.60 2.39
C MET A 1 -41.76 17.77 3.31
N VAL A 2 -40.99 16.81 2.79
CA VAL A 2 -40.19 15.87 3.61
C VAL A 2 -38.69 15.85 3.22
N ASP A 3 -38.25 16.73 2.30
CA ASP A 3 -36.84 16.78 1.83
C ASP A 3 -35.94 17.80 2.54
N LYS A 4 -36.44 18.52 3.56
CA LYS A 4 -35.66 19.58 4.23
C LYS A 4 -35.15 19.23 5.63
N MET A 5 -35.54 18.09 6.20
CA MET A 5 -35.22 17.74 7.60
C MET A 5 -34.06 16.73 7.74
N SER A 6 -33.49 16.24 6.63
CA SER A 6 -32.35 15.31 6.63
C SER A 6 -30.98 16.02 6.67
N ARG A 7 -30.90 17.30 6.29
CA ARG A 7 -29.62 18.03 6.22
C ARG A 7 -29.10 18.55 7.57
N TYR A 8 -29.99 18.74 8.56
CA TYR A 8 -29.58 19.22 9.89
C TYR A 8 -29.04 18.11 10.80
N PHE A 9 -29.35 16.84 10.52
CA PHE A 9 -28.86 15.70 11.33
C PHE A 9 -27.47 15.21 10.91
N CYS A 10 -27.02 15.51 9.67
CA CYS A 10 -25.67 15.16 9.21
C CYS A 10 -24.57 16.11 9.71
N LEU A 11 -24.90 17.34 10.11
CA LEU A 11 -23.93 18.33 10.58
C LEU A 11 -23.51 18.15 12.05
N ALA A 12 -24.32 17.48 12.87
CA ALA A 12 -24.02 17.26 14.29
C ALA A 12 -23.11 16.04 14.57
N ILE A 13 -22.97 15.11 13.61
CA ILE A 13 -22.18 13.88 13.77
C ILE A 13 -20.73 14.04 13.26
N PHE A 14 -20.46 15.08 12.45
CA PHE A 14 -19.13 15.38 11.90
C PHE A 14 -18.19 16.12 12.87
N ILE A 15 -18.64 16.53 14.06
CA ILE A 15 -17.82 17.28 15.03
C ILE A 15 -17.28 16.38 16.17
N ALA A 16 -17.63 15.08 16.19
CA ALA A 16 -17.28 14.17 17.28
C ALA A 16 -16.26 13.06 16.93
N THR A 17 -15.68 13.05 15.73
CA THR A 17 -14.73 11.99 15.30
C THR A 17 -13.32 12.48 14.97
N SER A 18 -13.00 13.77 15.19
CA SER A 18 -11.67 14.32 14.89
C SER A 18 -10.66 14.29 16.05
N VAL A 19 -10.85 13.47 17.09
CA VAL A 19 -9.93 13.40 18.26
C VAL A 19 -9.26 12.03 18.45
N LEU A 20 -9.41 11.09 17.51
CA LEU A 20 -8.71 9.80 17.59
C LEU A 20 -7.93 9.49 16.30
N ALA A 21 -7.01 10.37 15.97
CA ALA A 21 -5.97 10.11 14.97
C ALA A 21 -4.72 10.94 15.31
N SER A 22 -3.95 10.52 16.33
CA SER A 22 -2.54 10.88 16.52
C SER A 22 -1.99 10.22 17.78
N THR A 23 -1.45 9.01 17.64
CA THR A 23 -0.24 8.59 18.36
C THR A 23 0.41 7.48 17.53
N GLU A 24 1.08 7.93 16.48
CA GLU A 24 2.02 7.16 15.69
C GLU A 24 3.23 6.82 16.56
N ARG A 25 3.59 5.53 16.61
CA ARG A 25 4.75 5.04 17.36
C ARG A 25 6.02 5.57 16.71
N ARG A 26 6.66 6.55 17.34
CA ARG A 26 8.10 6.83 17.19
C ARG A 26 8.86 6.01 18.22
N MET A 27 9.61 5.01 17.77
CA MET A 27 10.76 4.48 18.51
C MET A 27 12.00 4.80 17.68
N ASN A 28 12.73 5.83 18.11
CA ASN A 28 14.10 6.11 17.68
C ASN A 28 15.06 5.36 18.60
N GLY A 29 16.16 4.87 18.02
CA GLY A 29 17.50 5.09 18.55
C GLY A 29 18.00 4.13 19.63
N GLU A 30 18.93 3.27 19.22
CA GLU A 30 20.23 3.03 19.86
C GLU A 30 20.25 2.67 21.37
N LEU A 31 20.53 1.39 21.66
CA LEU A 31 21.66 0.97 22.51
C LEU A 31 21.73 -0.57 22.54
N TYR A 32 22.67 -1.18 21.81
CA TYR A 32 23.13 -2.53 22.13
C TYR A 32 24.62 -2.45 22.43
N GLU A 33 24.93 -2.44 23.71
CA GLU A 33 26.28 -2.63 24.22
C GLU A 33 26.32 -3.95 24.99
N ASN A 34 27.45 -4.64 24.87
CA ASN A 34 27.93 -5.75 25.69
C ASN A 34 27.57 -7.18 25.26
N LEU A 35 28.10 -7.59 24.11
CA LEU A 35 28.58 -8.97 23.93
C LEU A 35 30.12 -8.96 23.94
N LYS A 36 30.71 -9.19 25.12
CA LYS A 36 32.12 -9.54 25.27
C LYS A 36 32.35 -10.91 24.64
N VAL A 37 32.79 -10.93 23.39
CA VAL A 37 33.42 -12.09 22.77
C VAL A 37 34.92 -11.87 22.86
N SER A 38 35.61 -12.73 23.61
CA SER A 38 37.07 -12.75 23.69
C SER A 38 37.65 -13.01 22.30
N ILE A 39 38.21 -11.96 21.70
CA ILE A 39 39.00 -12.07 20.48
C ILE A 39 40.38 -12.60 20.91
N ASN A 40 40.61 -13.89 20.67
CA ASN A 40 41.97 -14.42 20.67
C ASN A 40 42.72 -13.73 19.53
N SER A 41 43.58 -12.79 19.91
CA SER A 41 44.54 -12.11 19.05
C SER A 41 45.58 -13.13 18.55
N TYR A 42 45.28 -13.83 17.46
CA TYR A 42 46.32 -14.48 16.67
C TYR A 42 47.12 -13.39 15.94
N LYS A 43 48.22 -12.99 16.58
CA LYS A 43 49.32 -12.26 15.95
C LYS A 43 49.82 -13.13 14.78
N GLY A 44 49.43 -12.78 13.56
CA GLY A 44 50.02 -13.35 12.36
C GLY A 44 51.50 -13.00 12.32
N VAL A 45 52.33 -14.01 12.58
CA VAL A 45 53.77 -13.97 12.37
C VAL A 45 53.98 -13.91 10.87
N TYR A 46 54.57 -12.80 10.39
CA TYR A 46 55.06 -12.71 9.02
C TYR A 46 56.35 -13.53 8.94
N ASP A 47 56.26 -14.75 8.40
CA ASP A 47 57.43 -15.52 8.01
C ASP A 47 57.88 -15.06 6.61
N GLY A 48 58.95 -14.25 6.61
CA GLY A 48 59.75 -13.99 5.41
C GLY A 48 60.61 -15.21 5.04
N PRO A 49 61.20 -15.23 3.84
CA PRO A 49 61.89 -16.43 3.34
C PRO A 49 63.29 -16.55 3.95
N ASP A 50 63.50 -17.61 4.73
CA ASP A 50 64.83 -18.05 5.17
C ASP A 50 65.47 -18.95 4.11
N GLU A 51 66.56 -18.49 3.50
CA GLU A 51 67.51 -19.33 2.77
C GLU A 51 68.95 -19.01 3.21
N HIS A 52 69.41 -19.82 4.18
CA HIS A 52 70.71 -20.47 4.34
C HIS A 52 72.04 -19.70 4.62
N ASP A 53 72.66 -20.21 5.69
CA ASP A 53 74.07 -20.64 5.83
C ASP A 53 75.14 -19.70 6.41
N SER A 54 75.82 -20.33 7.36
CA SER A 54 77.01 -20.07 8.18
C SER A 54 78.06 -19.11 7.62
N GLY A 55 78.44 -18.12 8.44
CA GLY A 55 79.62 -17.28 8.21
C GLY A 55 80.15 -16.68 9.50
N VAL A 56 81.27 -17.24 9.99
CA VAL A 56 82.05 -16.74 11.12
C VAL A 56 82.49 -15.29 10.86
N VAL A 57 82.16 -14.37 11.77
CA VAL A 57 82.65 -12.99 11.73
C VAL A 57 84.00 -12.91 12.44
N PHE A 58 85.07 -12.74 11.66
CA PHE A 58 86.30 -12.11 12.14
C PHE A 58 86.49 -10.75 11.43
N ASN A 59 87.08 -9.84 12.19
CA ASN A 59 86.98 -8.39 12.11
C ASN A 59 87.79 -7.72 10.96
N THR A 60 87.48 -6.44 10.77
CA THR A 60 88.25 -5.33 10.17
C THR A 60 88.13 -5.06 8.66
N GLN A 61 87.35 -4.01 8.36
CA GLN A 61 87.62 -2.94 7.40
C GLN A 61 88.49 -3.28 6.18
N ARG A 62 87.86 -3.59 5.04
CA ARG A 62 88.38 -3.22 3.72
C ARG A 62 87.24 -2.95 2.73
N ILE A 63 87.16 -1.68 2.35
CA ILE A 63 86.83 -1.24 0.99
C ILE A 63 85.33 -1.32 0.64
N VAL A 64 84.67 -0.19 0.85
CA VAL A 64 83.52 0.25 0.05
C VAL A 64 83.81 -0.05 -1.42
N GLN A 65 82.83 -0.69 -2.08
CA GLN A 65 82.69 -0.86 -3.53
C GLN A 65 83.14 -2.20 -4.14
N ARG A 66 82.23 -3.19 -4.10
CA ARG A 66 81.87 -3.88 -5.35
C ARG A 66 80.50 -4.57 -5.29
N ARG A 67 79.55 -3.91 -5.96
CA ARG A 67 78.30 -4.43 -6.54
C ARG A 67 77.35 -5.08 -5.54
N GLU A 68 76.27 -4.36 -5.26
CA GLU A 68 74.92 -4.91 -5.44
C GLU A 68 74.92 -5.74 -6.73
N LEU A 69 75.33 -7.01 -6.65
CA LEU A 69 74.98 -8.00 -7.64
C LEU A 69 73.47 -8.14 -7.47
N ARG A 70 72.70 -7.23 -8.08
CA ARG A 70 71.25 -7.40 -8.22
C ARG A 70 71.07 -8.76 -8.87
N LYS A 71 70.78 -9.75 -8.04
CA LYS A 71 70.65 -11.15 -8.44
C LYS A 71 69.64 -11.14 -9.56
N LYS A 72 70.07 -11.51 -10.77
CA LYS A 72 69.22 -11.51 -11.97
C LYS A 72 67.93 -12.26 -11.61
N PRO A 73 66.75 -11.63 -11.69
CA PRO A 73 65.51 -12.29 -11.30
C PRO A 73 65.31 -13.51 -12.19
N ARG A 74 64.93 -14.62 -11.58
CA ARG A 74 64.58 -15.84 -12.30
C ARG A 74 63.22 -15.62 -12.96
N CYS A 75 63.17 -15.86 -14.27
CA CYS A 75 61.93 -15.90 -15.02
C CYS A 75 61.46 -17.35 -15.09
N TYR A 76 60.22 -17.58 -14.69
CA TYR A 76 59.58 -18.89 -14.65
C TYR A 76 58.67 -19.06 -15.88
N ASN A 77 58.12 -20.25 -16.08
CA ASN A 77 57.14 -20.54 -17.12
C ASN A 77 57.59 -20.05 -18.51
N ASP A 78 58.82 -20.43 -18.88
CA ASP A 78 59.47 -20.08 -20.14
C ASP A 78 59.66 -18.56 -20.41
N GLY A 79 59.56 -17.75 -19.35
CA GLY A 79 59.86 -16.32 -19.44
C GLY A 79 61.33 -16.05 -19.78
N VAL A 80 61.56 -15.04 -20.63
CA VAL A 80 62.91 -14.66 -21.09
C VAL A 80 63.36 -13.39 -20.38
N PHE A 81 64.49 -13.43 -19.67
CA PHE A 81 65.05 -12.23 -19.07
C PHE A 81 65.73 -11.36 -20.14
N LYS A 82 65.22 -10.15 -20.35
CA LYS A 82 65.75 -9.17 -21.29
C LYS A 82 65.60 -7.76 -20.74
N ASP A 83 66.64 -6.94 -20.88
CA ASP A 83 66.65 -5.51 -20.51
C ASP A 83 66.19 -5.23 -19.06
N GLY A 84 66.61 -6.07 -18.11
CA GLY A 84 66.32 -5.87 -16.69
C GLY A 84 64.96 -6.40 -16.21
N LYS A 85 64.14 -6.99 -17.09
CA LYS A 85 62.82 -7.55 -16.77
C LYS A 85 62.61 -8.93 -17.38
N CYS A 86 61.65 -9.68 -16.83
CA CYS A 86 61.17 -10.90 -17.46
C CYS A 86 60.12 -10.58 -18.53
N LEU A 87 60.30 -11.14 -19.73
CA LEU A 87 59.30 -11.17 -20.78
C LEU A 87 58.53 -12.48 -20.66
N CYS A 88 57.27 -12.41 -20.23
CA CYS A 88 56.45 -13.59 -19.95
C CYS A 88 55.72 -14.07 -21.20
N VAL A 89 55.57 -15.39 -21.31
CA VAL A 89 54.73 -16.02 -22.33
C VAL A 89 53.29 -16.05 -21.82
N TYR A 90 52.32 -15.65 -22.64
CA TYR A 90 50.92 -15.71 -22.26
C TYR A 90 50.50 -17.17 -21.95
N PRO A 91 49.75 -17.45 -20.87
CA PRO A 91 48.98 -16.52 -20.02
C PRO A 91 49.70 -16.00 -18.77
N PHE A 92 51.03 -16.11 -18.68
CA PHE A 92 51.79 -15.69 -17.51
C PHE A 92 52.13 -14.19 -17.52
N THR A 93 52.26 -13.60 -16.33
CA THR A 93 52.57 -12.18 -16.11
C THR A 93 53.37 -12.00 -14.82
N GLY A 94 53.65 -10.74 -14.47
CA GLY A 94 54.38 -10.37 -13.26
C GLY A 94 55.89 -10.33 -13.44
N ALA A 95 56.61 -9.90 -12.40
CA ALA A 95 58.05 -9.64 -12.46
C ALA A 95 58.89 -10.91 -12.70
N SER A 96 58.34 -12.08 -12.35
CA SER A 96 58.97 -13.40 -12.46
C SER A 96 58.22 -14.37 -13.38
N CYS A 97 57.12 -13.94 -14.02
CA CYS A 97 56.27 -14.80 -14.85
C CYS A 97 55.59 -15.97 -14.11
N GLN A 98 55.38 -15.82 -12.80
CA GLN A 98 54.67 -16.82 -11.99
C GLN A 98 53.18 -16.53 -11.84
N ASP A 99 52.75 -15.30 -12.10
CA ASP A 99 51.36 -14.91 -12.00
C ASP A 99 50.64 -15.18 -13.33
N TYR A 100 49.33 -15.32 -13.27
CA TYR A 100 48.44 -15.44 -14.43
C TYR A 100 47.84 -14.07 -14.76
N ALA A 101 47.69 -13.79 -16.05
CA ALA A 101 47.12 -12.55 -16.58
C ALA A 101 45.58 -12.52 -16.44
N CYS A 102 45.09 -12.63 -15.21
CA CYS A 102 43.67 -12.55 -14.90
C CYS A 102 43.13 -11.16 -15.28
N VAL A 103 42.03 -11.10 -16.05
CA VAL A 103 41.46 -9.84 -16.54
C VAL A 103 40.61 -9.20 -15.45
N ASN A 104 39.59 -9.92 -14.95
CA ASN A 104 38.69 -9.48 -13.89
C ASN A 104 38.78 -10.37 -12.65
N GLY A 105 39.99 -10.54 -12.11
CA GLY A 105 40.19 -11.39 -10.94
C GLY A 105 41.60 -11.33 -10.39
N LEU A 106 41.82 -12.12 -9.35
CA LEU A 106 43.10 -12.24 -8.66
C LEU A 106 43.84 -13.49 -9.13
N SER A 107 45.13 -13.35 -9.43
CA SER A 107 45.96 -14.51 -9.75
C SER A 107 46.28 -15.34 -8.51
N THR A 108 46.17 -16.66 -8.62
CA THR A 108 46.69 -17.59 -7.60
C THR A 108 48.20 -17.82 -7.77
N GLY A 109 48.74 -17.53 -8.96
CA GLY A 109 50.16 -17.56 -9.28
C GLY A 109 50.86 -18.83 -8.79
N SER A 110 51.92 -18.66 -7.99
CA SER A 110 52.71 -19.76 -7.45
C SER A 110 51.97 -20.64 -6.43
N ARG A 111 50.79 -20.24 -5.94
CA ARG A 111 49.96 -21.03 -5.02
C ARG A 111 48.97 -21.93 -5.75
N TYR A 112 48.87 -21.82 -7.07
CA TYR A 112 47.98 -22.65 -7.88
C TYR A 112 48.29 -24.13 -7.68
N ASP A 113 47.29 -24.87 -7.21
CA ASP A 113 47.34 -26.31 -7.05
C ASP A 113 45.97 -26.88 -7.42
N PRO A 114 45.85 -27.65 -8.51
CA PRO A 114 44.58 -28.24 -8.97
C PRO A 114 43.85 -29.06 -7.89
N HIS A 115 44.57 -29.59 -6.89
CA HIS A 115 43.99 -30.40 -5.81
C HIS A 115 43.68 -29.60 -4.54
N SER A 116 44.03 -28.31 -4.49
CA SER A 116 43.76 -27.44 -3.36
C SER A 116 42.29 -27.04 -3.30
N LEU A 117 41.71 -27.01 -2.10
CA LEU A 117 40.32 -26.55 -1.92
C LEU A 117 40.13 -25.06 -2.28
N PHE A 118 41.19 -24.25 -2.15
CA PHE A 118 41.11 -22.78 -2.29
C PHE A 118 41.88 -22.22 -3.48
N PHE A 119 42.91 -22.94 -3.96
CA PHE A 119 43.78 -22.49 -5.05
C PHE A 119 43.75 -23.43 -6.27
N ASN A 120 42.64 -24.14 -6.48
CA ASN A 120 42.41 -25.01 -7.65
C ASN A 120 42.11 -24.29 -8.95
N LYS A 121 41.98 -22.96 -8.95
CA LYS A 121 41.82 -22.14 -10.16
C LYS A 121 43.04 -21.23 -10.35
N LYS A 122 43.44 -21.00 -11.61
CA LYS A 122 44.53 -20.07 -11.97
C LYS A 122 44.21 -18.62 -11.56
N CYS A 123 42.93 -18.28 -11.60
CA CYS A 123 42.39 -17.00 -11.19
C CYS A 123 41.19 -17.18 -10.26
N ILE A 124 41.09 -16.31 -9.24
CA ILE A 124 39.91 -16.14 -8.40
C ILE A 124 39.15 -14.95 -8.97
N CYS A 125 38.04 -15.21 -9.65
CA CYS A 125 37.32 -14.17 -10.37
C CYS A 125 36.49 -13.26 -9.46
N ASN A 126 36.37 -12.00 -9.88
CA ASN A 126 35.42 -11.08 -9.29
C ASN A 126 33.99 -11.57 -9.53
N PRO A 127 33.00 -11.07 -8.75
CA PRO A 127 31.59 -11.30 -9.05
C PRO A 127 31.28 -10.93 -10.51
N ASP A 128 30.43 -11.72 -11.14
CA ASP A 128 30.01 -11.56 -12.54
C ASP A 128 31.07 -11.91 -13.61
N TRP A 129 32.17 -12.57 -13.26
CA TRP A 129 33.20 -13.07 -14.20
C TRP A 129 33.63 -14.51 -13.90
N ASP A 130 33.86 -15.31 -14.95
CA ASP A 130 34.34 -16.70 -14.92
C ASP A 130 35.32 -16.94 -16.08
N GLY A 131 35.64 -18.21 -16.36
CA GLY A 131 36.69 -18.60 -17.29
C GLY A 131 38.04 -18.77 -16.58
N GLU A 132 39.00 -19.42 -17.23
CA GLU A 132 40.31 -19.71 -16.60
C GLU A 132 41.08 -18.43 -16.21
N LEU A 133 40.84 -17.32 -16.92
CA LEU A 133 41.50 -16.03 -16.72
C LEU A 133 40.53 -14.89 -16.35
N CYS A 134 39.29 -15.21 -15.96
CA CYS A 134 38.26 -14.22 -15.61
C CYS A 134 37.96 -13.22 -16.74
N ASP A 135 38.01 -13.70 -17.98
CA ASP A 135 37.76 -12.98 -19.22
C ASP A 135 36.35 -13.23 -19.79
N GLU A 136 35.60 -14.14 -19.17
CA GLU A 136 34.22 -14.45 -19.53
C GLU A 136 33.28 -13.81 -18.49
N PRO A 137 32.29 -12.98 -18.87
CA PRO A 137 31.30 -12.51 -17.92
C PRO A 137 30.33 -13.64 -17.54
N ILE A 138 30.02 -13.79 -16.24
CA ILE A 138 28.97 -14.71 -15.73
C ILE A 138 27.59 -14.22 -16.15
N ALA A 139 27.40 -12.92 -16.40
CA ALA A 139 26.14 -12.40 -16.92
C ALA A 139 25.83 -13.07 -18.27
N ASP A 140 24.82 -13.92 -18.28
CA ASP A 140 24.48 -14.83 -19.35
C ASP A 140 24.45 -14.10 -20.69
N GLN A 141 25.39 -14.44 -21.58
CA GLN A 141 25.41 -13.88 -22.94
C GLN A 141 24.10 -14.14 -23.69
N CYS A 142 23.29 -15.09 -23.21
CA CYS A 142 22.02 -15.50 -23.79
C CYS A 142 20.81 -15.30 -22.86
N ASN A 143 20.89 -14.40 -21.86
CA ASN A 143 19.78 -14.04 -20.95
C ASN A 143 19.11 -15.25 -20.24
N ASP A 144 19.86 -16.26 -19.80
CA ASP A 144 19.34 -17.55 -19.28
C ASP A 144 18.38 -18.30 -20.24
N ARG A 145 18.33 -17.88 -21.50
CA ARG A 145 17.37 -18.33 -22.51
C ARG A 145 18.05 -19.03 -23.67
N GLY A 146 19.30 -19.43 -23.49
CA GLY A 146 20.10 -20.11 -24.50
C GLY A 146 21.44 -20.60 -23.96
N HIS A 147 22.18 -21.29 -24.82
CA HIS A 147 23.56 -21.70 -24.58
C HIS A 147 24.51 -20.88 -25.44
N TYR A 148 25.60 -20.38 -24.85
CA TYR A 148 26.61 -19.65 -25.60
C TYR A 148 27.68 -20.61 -26.12
N GLU A 149 27.86 -20.66 -27.44
CA GLU A 149 28.86 -21.51 -28.09
C GLU A 149 29.48 -20.77 -29.29
N ASN A 150 30.81 -20.85 -29.44
CA ASN A 150 31.56 -20.30 -30.59
C ASN A 150 31.28 -18.82 -30.92
N GLY A 151 31.05 -17.98 -29.90
CA GLY A 151 30.81 -16.55 -30.11
C GLY A 151 29.36 -16.19 -30.43
N HIS A 152 28.41 -17.11 -30.31
CA HIS A 152 26.99 -16.88 -30.58
C HIS A 152 26.06 -17.61 -29.59
N CYS A 153 24.84 -17.10 -29.43
CA CYS A 153 23.80 -17.70 -28.60
C CYS A 153 22.90 -18.68 -29.36
N SER A 154 22.86 -19.91 -28.89
CA SER A 154 21.88 -20.93 -29.27
C SER A 154 20.66 -20.84 -28.35
N CYS A 155 19.57 -20.22 -28.80
CA CYS A 155 18.40 -19.93 -27.98
C CYS A 155 17.48 -21.13 -27.74
N HIS A 156 16.89 -21.21 -26.55
CA HIS A 156 15.92 -22.23 -26.17
C HIS A 156 14.51 -21.88 -26.67
N GLY A 157 13.72 -22.90 -26.98
CA GLY A 157 12.30 -22.75 -27.29
C GLY A 157 12.03 -21.79 -28.45
N PHE A 158 11.34 -20.68 -28.17
CA PHE A 158 10.94 -19.66 -29.13
C PHE A 158 11.70 -18.35 -28.98
N TYR A 159 12.76 -18.33 -28.16
CA TYR A 159 13.63 -17.17 -28.04
C TYR A 159 14.50 -17.00 -29.28
N PHE A 160 14.84 -15.75 -29.61
CA PHE A 160 15.74 -15.42 -30.70
C PHE A 160 16.42 -14.07 -30.48
N GLY A 161 17.40 -13.77 -31.34
CA GLY A 161 18.25 -12.58 -31.25
C GLY A 161 19.67 -12.93 -30.81
N PRO A 162 20.62 -11.99 -30.92
CA PRO A 162 22.02 -12.24 -30.59
C PRO A 162 22.24 -12.66 -29.13
N GLU A 163 21.30 -12.32 -28.24
CA GLU A 163 21.35 -12.64 -26.82
C GLU A 163 20.07 -13.38 -26.36
N CYS A 164 19.28 -13.94 -27.27
CA CYS A 164 18.00 -14.58 -26.94
C CYS A 164 16.98 -13.66 -26.23
N GLN A 165 17.02 -12.37 -26.55
CA GLN A 165 16.22 -11.34 -25.88
C GLN A 165 14.79 -11.19 -26.41
N TYR A 166 14.49 -11.76 -27.59
CA TYR A 166 13.18 -11.67 -28.24
C TYR A 166 12.46 -13.00 -28.26
N VAL A 167 11.14 -12.98 -28.38
CA VAL A 167 10.27 -14.15 -28.55
C VAL A 167 9.48 -14.04 -29.84
N ASN A 168 9.29 -15.15 -30.55
CA ASN A 168 8.57 -15.15 -31.84
C ASN A 168 7.12 -15.67 -31.73
N LYS A 169 6.72 -16.21 -30.58
CA LYS A 169 5.41 -16.83 -30.35
C LYS A 169 4.89 -16.48 -28.97
N CYS A 170 3.58 -16.23 -28.89
CA CYS A 170 2.83 -16.02 -27.65
C CYS A 170 1.63 -16.98 -27.65
N GLU A 171 1.33 -17.61 -26.51
CA GLU A 171 0.15 -18.45 -26.35
C GLU A 171 -1.09 -17.59 -26.02
N PHE A 172 -1.12 -16.92 -24.87
CA PHE A 172 -2.25 -16.07 -24.44
C PHE A 172 -1.88 -14.59 -24.42
N GLY A 173 -1.45 -14.07 -25.57
CA GLY A 173 -1.07 -12.67 -25.71
C GLY A 173 -0.92 -12.21 -27.14
N SER A 174 -0.45 -10.98 -27.31
CA SER A 174 -0.13 -10.39 -28.62
C SER A 174 1.36 -10.14 -28.73
N LEU A 175 1.97 -10.55 -29.85
CA LEU A 175 3.37 -10.28 -30.12
C LEU A 175 3.57 -8.85 -30.61
N LYS A 176 4.43 -8.07 -29.94
CA LYS A 176 4.84 -6.72 -30.38
C LYS A 176 6.33 -6.52 -30.16
N HIS A 177 7.05 -6.09 -31.20
CA HIS A 177 8.49 -5.81 -31.16
C HIS A 177 9.32 -6.96 -30.54
N GLY A 178 9.01 -8.22 -30.88
CA GLY A 178 9.72 -9.38 -30.35
C GLY A 178 9.48 -9.65 -28.86
N ARG A 179 8.39 -9.13 -28.28
CA ARG A 179 7.96 -9.44 -26.91
C ARG A 179 6.46 -9.75 -26.87
N CYS A 180 6.06 -10.67 -25.99
CA CYS A 180 4.65 -10.93 -25.75
C CYS A 180 4.03 -9.91 -24.79
N ILE A 181 2.85 -9.41 -25.16
CA ILE A 181 1.97 -8.62 -24.29
C ILE A 181 0.84 -9.54 -23.87
N CYS A 182 0.86 -9.97 -22.61
CA CYS A 182 -0.08 -10.97 -22.12
C CYS A 182 -1.48 -10.42 -21.93
N ASN A 183 -2.47 -11.27 -22.23
CA ASN A 183 -3.86 -11.01 -21.89
C ASN A 183 -4.02 -11.02 -20.37
N LYS A 184 -5.07 -10.36 -19.87
CA LYS A 184 -5.37 -10.31 -18.43
C LYS A 184 -5.47 -11.73 -17.86
N GLY A 185 -4.74 -12.00 -16.78
CA GLY A 185 -4.73 -13.31 -16.12
C GLY A 185 -3.69 -14.29 -16.66
N TRP A 186 -2.80 -13.86 -17.55
CA TRP A 186 -1.68 -14.65 -18.06
C TRP A 186 -0.35 -13.93 -17.85
N GLU A 187 0.71 -14.69 -17.66
CA GLU A 187 2.07 -14.22 -17.45
C GLU A 187 3.11 -15.15 -18.09
N GLY A 188 4.38 -14.76 -17.97
CA GLY A 188 5.50 -15.45 -18.59
C GLY A 188 5.88 -14.84 -19.94
N ASP A 189 7.09 -15.16 -20.39
CA ASP A 189 7.65 -14.60 -21.62
C ASP A 189 6.86 -15.01 -22.88
N TYR A 190 6.17 -16.16 -22.82
CA TYR A 190 5.24 -16.65 -23.85
C TYR A 190 3.77 -16.43 -23.50
N CYS A 191 3.45 -15.80 -22.36
CA CYS A 191 2.09 -15.68 -21.84
C CYS A 191 1.37 -17.03 -21.73
N ASP A 192 2.09 -18.05 -21.29
CA ASP A 192 1.65 -19.45 -21.21
C ASP A 192 1.32 -19.90 -19.79
N ARG A 193 1.66 -19.09 -18.79
CA ARG A 193 1.36 -19.37 -17.38
C ARG A 193 0.13 -18.61 -16.93
N ILE A 194 -0.81 -19.33 -16.34
CA ILE A 194 -2.03 -18.74 -15.79
C ILE A 194 -1.77 -18.07 -14.44
N VAL A 195 -2.35 -16.89 -14.23
CA VAL A 195 -2.38 -16.20 -12.94
C VAL A 195 -3.67 -16.55 -12.22
N CYS A 196 -3.55 -17.09 -11.01
CA CYS A 196 -4.67 -17.48 -10.16
C CYS A 196 -4.85 -16.46 -9.03
N GLN A 197 -6.06 -15.96 -8.81
CA GLN A 197 -6.32 -14.94 -7.79
C GLN A 197 -6.49 -15.53 -6.38
N ASN A 198 -7.36 -16.53 -6.24
CA ASN A 198 -7.63 -17.20 -4.96
C ASN A 198 -7.31 -18.69 -5.01
N GLY A 199 -6.26 -19.08 -5.73
CA GLY A 199 -5.86 -20.47 -5.92
C GLY A 199 -4.41 -20.56 -6.37
N TYR A 200 -4.01 -21.71 -6.89
CA TYR A 200 -2.66 -21.94 -7.40
C TYR A 200 -2.70 -22.63 -8.76
N ALA A 201 -1.68 -22.39 -9.58
CA ALA A 201 -1.56 -23.00 -10.90
C ALA A 201 -1.15 -24.48 -10.78
N GLU A 202 -1.72 -25.33 -11.65
CA GLU A 202 -1.36 -26.74 -11.69
C GLU A 202 -0.07 -26.96 -12.49
N ILE A 203 1.04 -27.22 -11.80
CA ILE A 203 2.37 -27.38 -12.41
C ILE A 203 2.44 -28.60 -13.35
N LYS A 204 1.66 -29.66 -13.07
CA LYS A 204 1.66 -30.90 -13.86
C LYS A 204 1.07 -30.75 -15.26
N ASN A 205 0.13 -29.81 -15.45
CA ASN A 205 -0.53 -29.53 -16.72
C ASN A 205 0.00 -28.24 -17.36
N GLY A 206 1.32 -27.99 -17.24
CA GLY A 206 1.96 -26.83 -17.86
C GLY A 206 1.47 -25.47 -17.31
N SER A 207 0.92 -25.42 -16.09
CA SER A 207 0.42 -24.19 -15.47
C SER A 207 -0.65 -23.45 -16.29
N GLN A 208 -1.52 -24.18 -17.00
CA GLN A 208 -2.58 -23.59 -17.83
C GLN A 208 -3.94 -23.44 -17.12
N PHE A 209 -4.12 -24.08 -15.95
CA PHE A 209 -5.37 -24.05 -15.18
C PHE A 209 -5.12 -23.79 -13.68
N CYS A 210 -6.10 -23.15 -13.03
CA CYS A 210 -6.06 -22.84 -11.61
C CYS A 210 -6.85 -23.84 -10.76
N MET A 211 -6.19 -24.39 -9.73
CA MET A 211 -6.86 -25.16 -8.69
C MET A 211 -7.54 -24.21 -7.70
N CYS A 212 -8.87 -24.15 -7.77
CA CYS A 212 -9.67 -23.28 -6.92
C CYS A 212 -10.12 -23.97 -5.61
N PRO A 213 -10.01 -23.30 -4.46
CA PRO A 213 -10.62 -23.78 -3.22
C PRO A 213 -12.14 -23.68 -3.29
N MET A 214 -12.84 -24.45 -2.42
CA MET A 214 -14.29 -24.65 -2.41
C MET A 214 -15.19 -23.39 -2.46
N LYS A 215 -14.66 -22.19 -2.19
CA LYS A 215 -15.42 -20.93 -2.24
C LYS A 215 -15.34 -20.23 -3.60
N TYR A 216 -14.35 -20.55 -4.42
CA TYR A 216 -14.05 -19.86 -5.66
C TYR A 216 -14.15 -20.81 -6.85
N LYS A 217 -14.35 -20.24 -8.03
CA LYS A 217 -14.39 -20.92 -9.32
C LYS A 217 -13.95 -19.96 -10.42
N GLY A 218 -13.98 -20.46 -11.65
CA GLY A 218 -13.56 -19.71 -12.84
C GLY A 218 -12.13 -20.08 -13.21
N LEU A 219 -11.74 -19.73 -14.43
CA LEU A 219 -10.43 -20.06 -14.98
C LEU A 219 -9.31 -19.51 -14.07
N HIS A 220 -9.49 -18.32 -13.49
CA HIS A 220 -8.53 -17.64 -12.63
C HIS A 220 -8.91 -17.65 -11.13
N CYS A 221 -9.89 -18.47 -10.71
CA CYS A 221 -10.47 -18.45 -9.36
C CYS A 221 -10.97 -17.07 -8.90
N ASP A 222 -11.54 -16.32 -9.85
CA ASP A 222 -11.98 -14.93 -9.71
C ASP A 222 -13.50 -14.79 -9.52
N GLN A 223 -14.20 -15.91 -9.39
CA GLN A 223 -15.66 -15.93 -9.24
C GLN A 223 -16.05 -16.71 -7.99
N CYS A 224 -17.13 -16.31 -7.31
CA CYS A 224 -17.67 -17.10 -6.21
C CYS A 224 -18.33 -18.38 -6.74
N LEU A 225 -18.06 -19.52 -6.10
CA LEU A 225 -18.67 -20.80 -6.47
C LEU A 225 -20.20 -20.74 -6.27
N GLN A 226 -20.61 -20.26 -5.09
CA GLN A 226 -22.01 -20.13 -4.69
C GLN A 226 -22.65 -18.88 -5.31
N LYS A 227 -23.91 -19.00 -5.75
CA LYS A 227 -24.73 -17.88 -6.27
C LYS A 227 -25.93 -17.67 -5.35
N GLY A 228 -26.20 -16.43 -4.94
CA GLY A 228 -27.36 -16.09 -4.12
C GLY A 228 -27.45 -14.61 -3.76
N PRO A 229 -28.66 -14.10 -3.47
CA PRO A 229 -28.88 -12.67 -3.21
C PRO A 229 -28.24 -12.15 -1.91
N LYS A 230 -27.84 -13.07 -1.01
CA LYS A 230 -27.17 -12.75 0.27
C LYS A 230 -25.68 -13.06 0.26
N ILE A 231 -25.12 -13.38 -0.90
CA ILE A 231 -23.69 -13.68 -1.02
C ILE A 231 -22.99 -12.37 -1.36
N LYS A 232 -21.99 -12.01 -0.56
CA LYS A 232 -21.14 -10.88 -0.91
C LYS A 232 -20.40 -11.22 -2.20
N PRO A 233 -20.43 -10.33 -3.21
CA PRO A 233 -19.68 -10.55 -4.44
C PRO A 233 -18.18 -10.61 -4.14
N TYR A 234 -17.42 -11.01 -5.15
CA TYR A 234 -15.96 -11.02 -5.11
C TYR A 234 -15.43 -9.68 -4.56
N PRO A 235 -14.45 -9.67 -3.62
CA PRO A 235 -13.58 -10.79 -3.22
C PRO A 235 -14.06 -11.60 -1.99
N ALA A 236 -15.13 -11.20 -1.30
CA ALA A 236 -15.45 -11.77 0.01
C ALA A 236 -16.12 -13.16 -0.08
N CYS A 237 -17.00 -13.38 -1.06
CA CYS A 237 -17.68 -14.67 -1.29
C CYS A 237 -18.23 -15.35 -0.02
N THR A 238 -18.79 -14.57 0.91
CA THR A 238 -19.40 -15.05 2.16
C THR A 238 -20.92 -14.87 2.14
N VAL A 239 -21.62 -15.75 2.86
CA VAL A 239 -23.07 -15.65 3.06
C VAL A 239 -23.36 -14.72 4.23
N ASP A 240 -24.10 -13.64 4.01
CA ASP A 240 -24.62 -12.80 5.10
C ASP A 240 -25.83 -13.49 5.75
N ILE A 241 -25.54 -14.27 6.78
CA ILE A 241 -26.58 -14.84 7.65
C ILE A 241 -26.89 -13.78 8.72
N ILE A 242 -28.00 -13.04 8.55
CA ILE A 242 -28.57 -12.27 9.65
C ILE A 242 -29.09 -13.31 10.66
N PRO A 243 -28.49 -13.40 11.87
CA PRO A 243 -28.90 -14.42 12.84
C PRO A 243 -30.37 -14.17 13.24
N ALA A 244 -31.12 -15.25 13.47
CA ALA A 244 -32.53 -15.16 13.86
C ALA A 244 -32.74 -14.31 15.12
N SER A 245 -31.76 -14.30 16.02
CA SER A 245 -31.72 -13.43 17.19
C SER A 245 -31.77 -11.94 16.79
N ALA A 246 -30.97 -11.50 15.81
CA ALA A 246 -30.96 -10.11 15.34
C ALA A 246 -32.27 -9.69 14.64
N ARG A 247 -33.01 -10.63 14.04
CA ARG A 247 -34.38 -10.36 13.55
C ARG A 247 -35.36 -10.17 14.69
N SER A 248 -35.34 -11.07 15.68
CA SER A 248 -36.21 -10.98 16.86
C SER A 248 -35.94 -9.71 17.68
N THR A 249 -34.68 -9.32 17.89
CA THR A 249 -34.36 -8.06 18.59
C THR A 249 -34.84 -6.84 17.80
N ARG A 250 -34.79 -6.87 16.46
CA ARG A 250 -35.35 -5.80 15.61
C ARG A 250 -36.87 -5.67 15.73
N GLU A 251 -37.58 -6.78 15.83
CA GLU A 251 -39.04 -6.77 15.97
C GLU A 251 -39.49 -6.22 17.34
N HIS A 252 -38.82 -6.64 18.43
CA HIS A 252 -39.07 -6.10 19.77
C HIS A 252 -38.68 -4.62 19.92
N THR A 253 -37.58 -4.17 19.30
CA THR A 253 -37.16 -2.76 19.36
C THR A 253 -38.07 -1.85 18.54
N ASN A 254 -38.53 -2.28 17.36
CA ASN A 254 -39.44 -1.48 16.52
C ASN A 254 -40.81 -1.25 17.19
N THR A 255 -41.37 -2.28 17.81
CA THR A 255 -42.63 -2.17 18.56
C THR A 255 -42.49 -1.23 19.76
N GLN A 256 -41.37 -1.31 20.49
CA GLN A 256 -41.07 -0.43 21.61
C GLN A 256 -40.87 1.05 21.18
N ILE A 257 -40.19 1.30 20.06
CA ILE A 257 -40.01 2.65 19.51
C ILE A 257 -41.36 3.22 19.06
N TYR A 258 -42.18 2.45 18.35
CA TYR A 258 -43.50 2.90 17.90
C TYR A 258 -44.42 3.25 19.07
N ALA A 259 -44.47 2.41 20.11
CA ALA A 259 -45.25 2.68 21.31
C ALA A 259 -44.82 3.98 22.00
N ARG A 260 -43.50 4.23 22.14
CA ARG A 260 -42.97 5.47 22.73
C ARG A 260 -43.34 6.70 21.91
N VAL A 261 -43.27 6.63 20.58
CA VAL A 261 -43.61 7.73 19.67
C VAL A 261 -45.11 8.07 19.76
N VAL A 262 -45.99 7.07 19.83
CA VAL A 262 -47.44 7.28 19.98
C VAL A 262 -47.80 7.92 21.32
N ILE A 263 -47.15 7.51 22.42
CA ILE A 263 -47.39 8.13 23.74
C ILE A 263 -46.99 9.61 23.73
N ILE A 264 -45.82 9.93 23.16
CA ILE A 264 -45.33 11.31 23.08
C ILE A 264 -46.26 12.17 22.21
N SER A 265 -46.78 11.64 21.09
CA SER A 265 -47.66 12.40 20.22
C SER A 265 -49.03 12.68 20.86
N VAL A 266 -49.63 11.71 21.56
CA VAL A 266 -50.89 11.89 22.28
C VAL A 266 -50.73 12.89 23.42
N ALA A 267 -49.65 12.79 24.20
CA ALA A 267 -49.35 13.76 25.26
C ALA A 267 -49.16 15.18 24.69
N GLY A 268 -48.46 15.31 23.57
CA GLY A 268 -48.29 16.59 22.88
C GLY A 268 -49.61 17.22 22.43
N LEU A 269 -50.51 16.41 21.84
CA LEU A 269 -51.84 16.88 21.43
C LEU A 269 -52.71 17.30 22.62
N PHE A 270 -52.64 16.56 23.73
CA PHE A 270 -53.36 16.90 24.95
C PHE A 270 -52.89 18.23 25.55
N LEU A 271 -51.57 18.43 25.64
CA LEU A 271 -50.98 19.68 26.12
C LEU A 271 -51.34 20.86 25.21
N MET A 272 -51.29 20.69 23.89
CA MET A 272 -51.74 21.71 22.94
C MET A 272 -53.24 22.02 23.11
N GLY A 273 -54.07 21.01 23.33
CA GLY A 273 -55.50 21.19 23.62
C GLY A 273 -55.74 21.99 24.91
N LEU A 274 -54.98 21.74 25.97
CA LEU A 274 -55.06 22.50 27.22
C LEU A 274 -54.63 23.97 27.02
N VAL A 275 -53.58 24.22 26.24
CA VAL A 275 -53.14 25.58 25.92
C VAL A 275 -54.20 26.33 25.12
N VAL A 276 -54.80 25.67 24.12
CA VAL A 276 -55.91 26.25 23.33
C VAL A 276 -57.12 26.51 24.22
N LEU A 277 -57.48 25.58 25.11
CA LEU A 277 -58.58 25.80 26.06
C LEU A 277 -58.31 27.00 26.97
N MET A 278 -57.11 27.09 27.55
CA MET A 278 -56.69 28.24 28.37
C MET A 278 -56.76 29.54 27.57
N TYR A 279 -56.32 29.53 26.32
CA TYR A 279 -56.42 30.68 25.42
C TYR A 279 -57.87 31.06 25.13
N MET A 280 -58.74 30.09 24.83
CA MET A 280 -60.16 30.33 24.56
C MET A 280 -60.91 30.81 25.80
N LEU A 281 -60.59 30.28 26.98
CA LEU A 281 -61.14 30.75 28.26
C LEU A 281 -60.68 32.17 28.58
N ARG A 282 -59.41 32.49 28.32
CA ARG A 282 -58.87 33.85 28.45
C ARG A 282 -59.55 34.81 27.48
N TRP A 283 -59.65 34.43 26.20
CA TRP A 283 -60.35 35.19 25.16
C TRP A 283 -61.82 35.42 25.55
N ARG A 284 -62.50 34.40 26.07
CA ARG A 284 -63.89 34.51 26.53
C ARG A 284 -64.01 35.49 27.70
N ARG A 285 -63.09 35.44 28.66
CA ARG A 285 -63.06 36.36 29.80
C ARG A 285 -62.85 37.81 29.34
N GLU A 286 -61.92 38.03 28.43
CA GLU A 286 -61.66 39.35 27.84
C GLU A 286 -62.89 39.87 27.07
N ARG A 287 -63.57 39.01 26.29
CA ARG A 287 -64.81 39.39 25.60
C ARG A 287 -65.96 39.70 26.58
N HIS A 288 -66.15 38.91 27.62
CA HIS A 288 -67.17 39.20 28.66
C HIS A 288 -66.87 40.50 29.41
N SER A 289 -65.59 40.80 29.67
CA SER A 289 -65.17 42.09 30.24
C SER A 289 -65.50 43.27 29.32
N SER A 290 -65.32 43.11 28.00
CA SER A 290 -65.68 44.15 27.02
C SER A 290 -67.20 44.35 26.86
N GLU A 291 -67.98 43.28 27.00
CA GLU A 291 -69.44 43.32 26.91
C GLU A 291 -70.06 43.99 28.16
N GLN A 292 -69.46 43.78 29.33
CA GLN A 292 -69.90 44.37 30.59
C GLN A 292 -69.53 45.87 30.70
N SER A 293 -68.46 46.33 30.03
CA SER A 293 -68.16 47.76 29.87
C SER A 293 -69.04 48.48 28.84
N ALA A 294 -69.64 47.77 27.89
CA ALA A 294 -70.51 48.35 26.84
C ALA A 294 -71.98 48.52 27.27
N LEU A 295 -72.41 47.87 28.36
CA LEU A 295 -73.78 47.94 28.88
C LEU A 295 -74.20 49.35 29.38
N PRO A 296 -73.37 50.12 30.13
CA PRO A 296 -73.74 51.48 30.54
C PRO A 296 -73.79 52.48 29.36
N GLU A 297 -72.90 52.33 28.37
CA GLU A 297 -72.83 53.23 27.21
C GLU A 297 -74.07 53.11 26.29
N ARG A 298 -74.62 51.88 26.16
CA ARG A 298 -75.86 51.64 25.41
C ARG A 298 -77.10 52.20 26.11
N GLN A 299 -77.07 52.29 27.45
CA GLN A 299 -78.17 52.79 28.25
C GLN A 299 -78.23 54.33 28.24
N GLU A 300 -77.08 55.01 28.21
CA GLU A 300 -77.01 56.47 28.01
C GLU A 300 -77.49 56.89 26.61
N MET A 301 -77.21 56.09 25.56
CA MET A 301 -77.70 56.39 24.20
C MET A 301 -79.22 56.28 24.05
N ILE A 302 -79.88 55.37 24.80
CA ILE A 302 -81.34 55.18 24.73
C ILE A 302 -82.09 56.33 25.41
N LEU A 303 -81.56 56.86 26.52
CA LEU A 303 -82.18 57.96 27.24
C LEU A 303 -82.19 59.27 26.41
N GLN A 304 -81.11 59.55 25.67
CA GLN A 304 -81.05 60.72 24.79
C GLN A 304 -82.05 60.64 23.61
N THR A 305 -82.32 59.45 23.08
CA THR A 305 -83.32 59.29 22.01
C THR A 305 -84.76 59.50 22.49
N GLU A 306 -85.09 59.11 23.73
CA GLU A 306 -86.43 59.37 24.30
C GLU A 306 -86.65 60.87 24.54
N ASP A 307 -85.63 61.61 25.02
CA ASP A 307 -85.74 63.06 25.24
C ASP A 307 -85.99 63.85 23.94
N ILE A 308 -85.36 63.46 22.82
CA ILE A 308 -85.56 64.10 21.51
C ILE A 308 -86.97 63.84 20.96
N GLU A 309 -87.54 62.65 21.19
CA GLU A 309 -88.87 62.29 20.71
C GLU A 309 -89.98 63.04 21.48
N ILE A 310 -89.75 63.38 22.75
CA ILE A 310 -90.66 64.19 23.57
C ILE A 310 -90.66 65.66 23.12
N GLU A 311 -89.49 66.27 22.85
CA GLU A 311 -89.42 67.64 22.31
C GLU A 311 -90.08 67.76 20.93
N GLY A 312 -89.92 66.73 20.07
CA GLY A 312 -90.58 66.66 18.76
C GLY A 312 -92.11 66.72 18.85
N ARG A 313 -92.71 65.97 19.79
CA ARG A 313 -94.17 65.97 20.02
C ARG A 313 -94.70 67.28 20.62
N GLN A 314 -93.93 67.98 21.43
CA GLN A 314 -94.36 69.27 22.02
C GLN A 314 -94.30 70.43 21.02
N SER A 315 -93.37 70.41 20.06
CA SER A 315 -93.29 71.39 18.97
C SER A 315 -94.48 71.26 17.99
N GLU A 316 -94.90 70.03 17.67
CA GLU A 316 -96.03 69.78 16.75
C GLU A 316 -97.41 70.13 17.37
N LYS A 317 -97.55 69.98 18.69
CA LYS A 317 -98.75 70.41 19.44
C LYS A 317 -98.89 71.93 19.57
N ASN A 318 -97.77 72.67 19.65
CA ASN A 318 -97.79 74.13 19.68
C ASN A 318 -98.01 74.76 18.29
N ARG A 319 -97.72 74.04 17.21
CA ARG A 319 -97.98 74.50 15.84
C ARG A 319 -99.45 74.32 15.41
N THR A 320 -100.15 73.36 16.01
CA THR A 320 -101.58 73.08 15.73
C THR A 320 -102.55 73.91 16.56
N ALA A 321 -102.10 74.59 17.62
CA ALA A 321 -102.92 75.49 18.45
C ALA A 321 -102.98 76.96 17.96
N ASN A 322 -102.13 77.36 16.99
CA ASN A 322 -102.01 78.75 16.52
C ASN A 322 -102.64 79.03 15.13
N VAL A 323 -103.54 78.16 14.64
CA VAL A 323 -104.24 78.33 13.33
C VAL A 323 -105.77 78.44 13.48
N ALA A 324 -106.26 78.72 14.70
CA ALA A 324 -107.68 78.94 14.97
C ALA A 324 -107.91 80.33 15.58
N VAL A 325 -107.68 81.38 14.79
CA VAL A 325 -108.32 82.72 14.89
C VAL A 325 -108.47 83.27 13.48
#